data_AF-A0A948MC15-F1
#
_entry.id   AF-A0A948MC15-F1
#
_cell.length_a   1.000
_cell.length_b   1.000
_cell.length_c   1.000
_cell.angle_alpha   90.00
_cell.angle_beta   90.00
_cell.angle_gamma   90.00
#
_symmetry.space_group_name_H-M   'P 1'
#
loop_
_entity.id
_entity.type
_entity.pdbx_description
1 polymer ?
#
loop_
_entity_poly.entity_id
_entity_poly.type
_entity_poly.pdbx_seq_one_letter_code
_entity_poly.pdbx_strand_id
1 'polypeptide(L)'
;MRVKYKLNKNAELEVFTGKEKVSFKINSIKAKADSLAFSLYTQGANGVRQLQWLEFKGKWQADKHNRLQFLIKQKVSPNRPLTLQGTWQVKNNTLVYTYQKSFPGSKIKQSHDLYFKGYWQINQKNRLTYILDSKNFSQFDFRAYLETPNLIGKRGQIKYRLGIGAKGDKLFKTQVVSLYGVWKFSRKAGLSLVLDYADGRSKAIDFGVFVRIDEKTKVTLGLINRQGKDIGISLILNKSFLSSDAQWFLELLSKENRPGFKWGVNLSW
;
A
#
# COMPACT_ATOMS: atom_id res chain seq x y z
N MET A 1 -23.71 23.17 11.05
CA MET A 1 -23.04 23.49 9.76
C MET A 1 -22.06 22.38 9.37
N ARG A 2 -22.12 21.83 8.15
CA ARG A 2 -21.20 20.76 7.70
C ARG A 2 -19.98 21.37 6.98
N VAL A 3 -18.81 21.31 7.61
CA VAL A 3 -17.52 21.71 7.01
C VAL A 3 -16.87 20.51 6.34
N LYS A 4 -16.42 20.64 5.09
CA LYS A 4 -15.65 19.59 4.37
C LYS A 4 -14.24 20.09 4.07
N TYR A 5 -13.27 19.18 4.14
CA TYR A 5 -11.87 19.46 3.85
C TYR A 5 -11.40 18.65 2.65
N LYS A 6 -10.60 19.26 1.79
CA LYS A 6 -10.05 18.60 0.61
C LYS A 6 -8.68 19.18 0.28
N LEU A 7 -7.70 18.30 0.05
CA LEU A 7 -6.42 18.68 -0.53
C LEU A 7 -6.47 18.42 -2.03
N ASN A 8 -6.56 19.47 -2.84
CA ASN A 8 -6.64 19.32 -4.29
C ASN A 8 -5.26 18.95 -4.90
N LYS A 9 -5.26 18.57 -6.18
CA LYS A 9 -4.04 18.15 -6.90
C LYS A 9 -2.97 19.24 -7.04
N ASN A 10 -3.35 20.51 -6.83
CA ASN A 10 -2.49 21.70 -6.96
C ASN A 10 -1.93 22.18 -5.61
N ALA A 11 -1.98 21.34 -4.56
CA ALA A 11 -1.57 21.68 -3.20
C ALA A 11 -2.33 22.88 -2.62
N GLU A 12 -3.65 22.92 -2.82
CA GLU A 12 -4.52 23.85 -2.10
C GLU A 12 -5.41 23.10 -1.11
N LEU A 13 -5.48 23.62 0.11
CA LEU A 13 -6.42 23.16 1.13
C LEU A 13 -7.74 23.90 0.92
N GLU A 14 -8.75 23.17 0.47
CA GLU A 14 -10.10 23.69 0.29
C GLU A 14 -10.94 23.36 1.52
N VAL A 15 -11.50 24.39 2.15
CA VAL A 15 -12.42 24.32 3.28
C VAL A 15 -13.79 24.77 2.80
N PHE A 16 -14.79 23.90 2.88
CA PHE A 16 -16.15 24.19 2.43
C PHE A 16 -17.05 24.35 3.64
N THR A 17 -17.75 25.48 3.76
CA THR A 17 -18.67 25.78 4.87
C THR A 17 -20.04 26.09 4.28
N GLY A 18 -20.89 25.07 4.13
CA GLY A 18 -22.14 25.23 3.38
C GLY A 18 -21.89 25.38 1.88
N LYS A 19 -22.26 26.53 1.30
CA LYS A 19 -22.00 26.89 -0.11
C LYS A 19 -20.65 27.62 -0.31
N GLU A 20 -20.06 28.12 0.77
CA GLU A 20 -18.81 28.88 0.72
C GLU A 20 -17.61 27.94 0.60
N LYS A 21 -16.61 28.38 -0.16
CA LYS A 21 -15.33 27.70 -0.33
C LYS A 21 -14.20 28.69 -0.04
N VAL A 22 -13.37 28.36 0.94
CA VAL A 22 -12.10 29.04 1.20
C VAL A 22 -10.96 28.14 0.73
N SER A 23 -10.00 28.69 0.00
CA SER A 23 -8.83 27.94 -0.51
C SER A 23 -7.54 28.54 0.04
N PHE A 24 -6.71 27.71 0.66
CA PHE A 24 -5.41 28.10 1.18
C PHE A 24 -4.31 27.49 0.31
N LYS A 25 -3.41 28.35 -0.21
CA LYS A 25 -2.21 27.88 -0.92
C LYS A 25 -1.21 27.30 0.07
N ILE A 26 -0.86 26.03 -0.12
CA ILE A 26 0.06 25.34 0.78
C ILE A 26 1.48 25.54 0.28
N ASN A 27 2.37 25.90 1.21
CA ASN A 27 3.79 25.96 0.94
C ASN A 27 4.45 24.57 0.98
N SER A 28 4.18 23.78 2.04
CA SER A 28 4.69 22.43 2.25
C SER A 28 3.71 21.59 3.07
N ILE A 29 3.80 20.27 2.94
CA ILE A 29 2.97 19.31 3.67
C ILE A 29 3.90 18.37 4.44
N LYS A 30 3.56 18.08 5.70
CA LYS A 30 4.22 17.06 6.52
C LYS A 30 3.18 16.05 7.00
N ALA A 31 3.43 14.77 6.77
CA ALA A 31 2.60 13.67 7.23
C ALA A 31 3.31 12.88 8.34
N LYS A 32 2.64 12.69 9.47
CA LYS A 32 3.01 11.78 10.56
C LYS A 32 1.93 10.73 10.73
N ALA A 33 2.16 9.73 11.57
CA ALA A 33 1.18 8.68 11.78
C ALA A 33 -0.16 9.19 12.34
N ASP A 34 -0.16 10.18 13.21
CA ASP A 34 -1.33 10.75 13.89
C ASP A 34 -1.66 12.19 13.46
N SER A 35 -0.87 12.77 12.55
CA SER A 35 -1.02 14.16 12.18
C SER A 35 -0.70 14.49 10.72
N LEU A 36 -1.35 15.54 10.24
CA LEU A 36 -1.14 16.12 8.93
C LEU A 36 -0.99 17.63 9.09
N ALA A 37 0.21 18.14 8.79
CA ALA A 37 0.56 19.54 8.95
C ALA A 37 0.79 20.22 7.61
N PHE A 38 0.29 21.44 7.50
CA PHE A 38 0.41 22.31 6.33
C PHE A 38 1.15 23.57 6.74
N SER A 39 2.17 23.97 6.00
CA SER A 39 2.73 25.32 6.14
C SER A 39 2.05 26.25 5.13
N LEU A 40 1.58 27.41 5.57
CA LEU A 40 0.87 28.39 4.73
C LEU A 40 1.40 29.80 5.00
N TYR A 41 1.42 30.64 3.96
CA TYR A 41 1.72 32.06 4.13
C TYR A 41 0.42 32.80 4.49
N THR A 42 0.46 33.53 5.60
CA THR A 42 -0.59 34.47 6.00
C THR A 42 -0.08 35.90 5.82
N GLN A 43 -0.98 36.83 5.57
CA GLN A 43 -0.65 38.26 5.53
C GLN A 43 -1.25 38.90 6.79
N GLY A 44 -0.40 39.46 7.65
CA GLY A 44 -0.85 40.19 8.83
C GLY A 44 -1.47 41.54 8.47
N ALA A 45 -2.08 42.21 9.46
CA ALA A 45 -2.69 43.53 9.28
C ALA A 45 -1.69 44.60 8.78
N ASN A 46 -0.40 44.44 9.08
CA ASN A 46 0.68 45.30 8.62
C ASN A 46 1.22 44.94 7.22
N GLY A 47 0.59 44.00 6.51
CA GLY A 47 1.03 43.54 5.19
C GLY A 47 2.21 42.57 5.20
N VAL A 48 2.82 42.27 6.36
CA VAL A 48 3.94 41.33 6.45
C VAL A 48 3.46 39.91 6.24
N ARG A 49 4.14 39.17 5.35
CA ARG A 49 3.88 37.75 5.12
C ARG A 49 4.56 36.90 6.19
N GLN A 50 3.79 36.10 6.90
CA GLN A 50 4.29 35.18 7.93
C GLN A 50 3.98 33.73 7.54
N LEU A 51 4.96 32.85 7.72
CA LEU A 51 4.78 31.40 7.54
C LEU A 51 4.16 30.82 8.82
N GLN A 52 2.99 30.20 8.69
CA GLN A 52 2.28 29.55 9.79
C GLN A 52 2.11 28.05 9.51
N TRP A 53 2.05 27.26 10.58
CA TRP A 53 1.75 25.82 10.51
C TRP A 53 0.34 25.55 11.01
N LEU A 54 -0.46 24.89 10.17
CA LEU A 54 -1.76 24.34 10.52
C LEU A 54 -1.62 22.82 10.63
N GLU A 55 -1.71 22.28 11.85
CA GLU A 55 -1.65 20.84 12.11
C GLU A 55 -3.04 20.28 12.45
N PHE A 56 -3.46 19.25 11.73
CA PHE A 56 -4.62 18.45 12.10
C PHE A 56 -4.16 17.16 12.78
N LYS A 57 -4.78 16.84 13.92
CA LYS A 57 -4.68 15.52 14.56
C LYS A 57 -5.76 14.59 14.03
N GLY A 58 -5.47 13.31 13.94
CA GLY A 58 -6.38 12.36 13.30
C GLY A 58 -5.75 11.01 13.00
N LYS A 59 -6.34 10.29 12.06
CA LYS A 59 -5.83 9.00 11.60
C LYS A 59 -5.92 8.86 10.09
N TRP A 60 -4.97 8.14 9.52
CA TRP A 60 -4.97 7.82 8.10
C TRP A 60 -5.93 6.67 7.80
N GLN A 61 -6.56 6.74 6.64
CA GLN A 61 -7.35 5.64 6.06
C GLN A 61 -7.35 5.70 4.54
N ALA A 62 -7.66 4.58 3.91
CA ALA A 62 -8.06 4.54 2.51
C ALA A 62 -9.59 4.59 2.42
N ASP A 63 -10.13 5.30 1.43
CA ASP A 63 -11.57 5.31 1.20
C ASP A 63 -12.03 4.11 0.34
N LYS A 64 -13.34 4.06 0.01
CA LYS A 64 -13.90 2.97 -0.82
C LYS A 64 -13.34 2.89 -2.25
N HIS A 65 -12.63 3.93 -2.70
CA HIS A 65 -11.96 4.02 -4.00
C HIS A 65 -10.44 3.95 -3.86
N ASN A 66 -9.94 3.49 -2.69
CA ASN A 66 -8.51 3.43 -2.36
C ASN A 66 -7.80 4.79 -2.47
N ARG A 67 -8.50 5.91 -2.23
CA ARG A 67 -7.88 7.23 -2.08
C ARG A 67 -7.36 7.40 -0.66
N LEU A 68 -6.22 8.05 -0.53
CA LEU A 68 -5.67 8.39 0.78
C LEU A 68 -6.53 9.47 1.43
N GLN A 69 -6.93 9.24 2.68
CA GLN A 69 -7.70 10.16 3.50
C GLN A 69 -7.05 10.32 4.86
N PHE A 70 -7.19 11.52 5.42
CA PHE A 70 -6.88 11.81 6.80
C PHE A 70 -8.17 12.16 7.54
N LEU A 71 -8.55 11.34 8.53
CA LEU A 71 -9.72 11.57 9.38
C LEU A 71 -9.35 12.53 10.51
N ILE A 72 -9.69 13.80 10.34
CA ILE A 72 -9.46 14.85 11.32
C ILE A 72 -10.30 14.58 12.57
N LYS A 73 -9.64 14.47 13.73
CA LYS A 73 -10.27 14.31 15.04
C LYS A 73 -10.94 15.62 15.42
N GLN A 74 -12.22 15.56 15.80
CA GLN A 74 -12.98 16.71 16.29
C GLN A 74 -13.43 16.45 17.73
N LYS A 75 -13.59 17.52 18.52
CA LYS A 75 -13.96 17.40 19.95
C LYS A 75 -15.42 16.91 20.15
N VAL A 76 -16.34 17.41 19.33
CA VAL A 76 -17.79 17.29 19.58
C VAL A 76 -18.54 16.57 18.43
N SER A 77 -17.93 16.40 17.27
CA SER A 77 -18.57 15.79 16.10
C SER A 77 -17.75 14.64 15.52
N PRO A 78 -18.36 13.77 14.69
CA PRO A 78 -17.63 12.70 14.03
C PRO A 78 -16.41 13.20 13.28
N ASN A 79 -15.38 12.36 13.22
CA ASN A 79 -14.16 12.67 12.49
C ASN A 79 -14.48 13.04 11.05
N ARG A 80 -13.78 14.06 10.53
CA ARG A 80 -14.04 14.55 9.17
C ARG A 80 -12.93 14.14 8.21
N PRO A 81 -13.29 13.53 7.06
CA PRO A 81 -12.29 13.14 6.09
C PRO A 81 -11.75 14.36 5.35
N LEU A 82 -10.43 14.50 5.34
CA LEU A 82 -9.66 15.28 4.38
C LEU A 82 -9.16 14.29 3.32
N THR A 83 -9.69 14.39 2.10
CA THR A 83 -9.26 13.51 0.99
C THR A 83 -8.10 14.14 0.23
N LEU A 84 -7.07 13.35 -0.01
CA LEU A 84 -5.91 13.72 -0.81
C LEU A 84 -6.19 13.38 -2.28
N GLN A 85 -6.17 14.37 -3.17
CA GLN A 85 -6.53 14.20 -4.59
C GLN A 85 -5.35 13.96 -5.54
N GLY A 86 -4.11 14.02 -5.05
CA GLY A 86 -2.94 13.62 -5.81
C GLY A 86 -2.92 12.12 -6.10
N THR A 87 -1.88 11.69 -6.78
CA THR A 87 -1.65 10.27 -7.07
C THR A 87 -0.87 9.64 -5.92
N TRP A 88 -0.98 8.33 -5.76
CA TRP A 88 -0.10 7.59 -4.88
C TRP A 88 0.39 6.32 -5.57
N GLN A 89 1.54 5.83 -5.14
CA GLN A 89 2.17 4.63 -5.65
C GLN A 89 3.02 3.97 -4.57
N VAL A 90 3.55 2.79 -4.86
CA VAL A 90 4.50 2.11 -3.99
C VAL A 90 5.89 2.17 -4.63
N LYS A 91 6.85 2.79 -3.94
CA LYS A 91 8.27 2.83 -4.31
C LYS A 91 9.08 2.14 -3.20
N ASN A 92 9.84 1.10 -3.51
CA ASN A 92 10.68 0.38 -2.53
C ASN A 92 9.89 0.02 -1.25
N ASN A 93 8.76 -0.68 -1.41
CA ASN A 93 7.82 -1.04 -0.34
C ASN A 93 7.24 0.13 0.47
N THR A 94 7.48 1.38 0.07
CA THR A 94 7.04 2.59 0.76
C THR A 94 5.87 3.20 0.00
N LEU A 95 4.83 3.60 0.73
CA LEU A 95 3.71 4.33 0.13
C LEU A 95 4.13 5.79 -0.09
N VAL A 96 4.03 6.25 -1.33
CA VAL A 96 4.43 7.60 -1.75
C VAL A 96 3.24 8.30 -2.38
N TYR A 97 2.89 9.47 -1.85
CA TYR A 97 1.85 10.33 -2.42
C TYR A 97 2.49 11.50 -3.15
N THR A 98 2.11 11.71 -4.39
CA THR A 98 2.63 12.76 -5.25
C THR A 98 1.56 13.83 -5.49
N TYR A 99 1.94 15.09 -5.29
CA TYR A 99 1.09 16.25 -5.56
C TYR A 99 1.84 17.30 -6.38
N GLN A 100 1.09 18.13 -7.10
CA GLN A 100 1.65 19.21 -7.90
C GLN A 100 1.44 20.55 -7.19
N LYS A 101 2.41 21.45 -7.30
CA LYS A 101 2.30 22.84 -6.85
C LYS A 101 2.50 23.75 -8.06
N SER A 102 1.57 24.67 -8.26
CA SER A 102 1.69 25.72 -9.28
C SER A 102 2.20 27.01 -8.65
N PHE A 103 3.17 27.66 -9.29
CA PHE A 103 3.65 28.96 -8.84
C PHE A 103 2.79 30.09 -9.44
N PRO A 104 2.44 31.14 -8.66
CA PRO A 104 1.73 32.29 -9.20
C PRO A 104 2.50 32.89 -10.39
N GLY A 105 1.80 33.15 -11.49
CA GLY A 105 2.41 33.70 -12.72
C GLY A 105 3.20 32.70 -13.56
N SER A 106 3.33 31.44 -13.15
CA SER A 106 4.04 30.41 -13.91
C SER A 106 3.12 29.28 -14.37
N LYS A 107 3.31 28.83 -15.62
CA LYS A 107 2.71 27.60 -16.13
C LYS A 107 3.44 26.34 -15.63
N ILE A 108 4.60 26.50 -14.99
CA ILE A 108 5.42 25.41 -14.48
C ILE A 108 4.76 24.82 -13.23
N LYS A 109 4.61 23.50 -13.23
CA LYS A 109 4.13 22.72 -12.08
C LYS A 109 5.29 21.92 -11.50
N GLN A 110 5.55 22.09 -10.21
CA GLN A 110 6.54 21.29 -9.52
C GLN A 110 5.87 20.11 -8.83
N SER A 111 6.45 18.92 -9.00
CA SER A 111 6.01 17.70 -8.34
C SER A 111 6.67 17.55 -6.97
N HIS A 112 5.91 17.16 -5.97
CA HIS A 112 6.38 16.91 -4.62
C HIS A 112 5.87 15.55 -4.12
N ASP A 113 6.74 14.82 -3.41
CA ASP A 113 6.45 13.50 -2.86
C ASP A 113 6.32 13.55 -1.33
N LEU A 114 5.28 12.91 -0.80
CA LEU A 114 5.10 12.61 0.62
C LEU A 114 5.32 11.12 0.84
N TYR A 115 6.35 10.80 1.64
CA TYR A 115 6.70 9.45 2.01
C TYR A 115 6.03 9.08 3.33
N PHE A 116 5.21 8.03 3.30
CA PHE A 116 4.60 7.50 4.51
C PHE A 116 5.52 6.45 5.12
N LYS A 117 5.89 6.63 6.40
CA LYS A 117 6.73 5.67 7.13
C LYS A 117 5.86 4.58 7.77
N GLY A 118 5.60 3.51 7.03
CA GLY A 118 4.81 2.39 7.51
C GLY A 118 5.29 1.04 6.99
N TYR A 119 4.51 0.00 7.24
CA TYR A 119 4.78 -1.35 6.74
C TYR A 119 3.53 -2.01 6.16
N TRP A 120 3.73 -2.96 5.26
CA TRP A 120 2.66 -3.73 4.63
C TRP A 120 2.30 -4.94 5.48
N GLN A 121 1.01 -5.25 5.53
CA GLN A 121 0.50 -6.47 6.14
C GLN A 121 -0.73 -6.95 5.36
N ILE A 122 -1.02 -8.25 5.40
CA ILE A 122 -2.31 -8.80 4.97
C ILE A 122 -3.19 -8.94 6.21
N ASN A 123 -4.35 -8.30 6.19
CA ASN A 123 -5.29 -8.38 7.31
C ASN A 123 -6.25 -9.59 7.20
N GLN A 124 -7.05 -9.81 8.25
CA GLN A 124 -8.00 -10.93 8.36
C GLN A 124 -9.04 -11.01 7.22
N LYS A 125 -9.30 -9.87 6.56
CA LYS A 125 -10.24 -9.78 5.43
C LYS A 125 -9.54 -10.00 4.09
N ASN A 126 -8.32 -10.57 4.11
CA ASN A 126 -7.43 -10.75 2.96
C ASN A 126 -7.17 -9.43 2.21
N ARG A 127 -7.14 -8.30 2.92
CA ARG A 127 -6.82 -6.99 2.34
C ARG A 127 -5.37 -6.66 2.58
N LEU A 128 -4.77 -5.98 1.60
CA LEU A 128 -3.45 -5.42 1.73
C LEU A 128 -3.55 -4.09 2.49
N THR A 129 -2.95 -4.03 3.68
CA THR A 129 -3.00 -2.88 4.58
C THR A 129 -1.61 -2.28 4.72
N TYR A 130 -1.50 -0.95 4.60
CA TYR A 130 -0.28 -0.21 4.95
C TYR A 130 -0.43 0.45 6.32
N ILE A 131 0.28 -0.07 7.31
CA ILE A 131 0.18 0.35 8.72
C ILE A 131 1.22 1.44 8.98
N LEU A 132 0.77 2.64 9.38
CA LEU A 132 1.65 3.73 9.82
C LEU A 132 1.89 3.66 11.31
N ASP A 133 0.82 3.40 12.06
CA ASP A 133 0.87 3.22 13.51
C ASP A 133 -0.28 2.32 13.97
N SER A 134 0.09 1.16 14.49
CA SER A 134 -0.84 0.17 15.04
C SER A 134 -1.56 0.67 16.29
N LYS A 135 -0.94 1.51 17.13
CA LYS A 135 -1.54 1.98 18.40
C LYS A 135 -2.73 2.91 18.15
N ASN A 136 -2.61 3.75 17.14
CA ASN A 136 -3.64 4.74 16.77
C ASN A 136 -4.57 4.27 15.64
N PHE A 137 -4.45 3.00 15.22
CA PHE A 137 -5.19 2.44 14.07
C PHE A 137 -5.07 3.32 12.82
N SER A 138 -3.88 3.89 12.62
CA SER A 138 -3.57 4.75 11.48
C SER A 138 -2.98 3.90 10.36
N GLN A 139 -3.82 3.58 9.38
CA GLN A 139 -3.49 2.58 8.37
C GLN A 139 -4.30 2.80 7.09
N PHE A 140 -3.75 2.41 5.95
CA PHE A 140 -4.47 2.41 4.68
C PHE A 140 -4.91 0.98 4.34
N ASP A 141 -6.20 0.68 4.53
CA ASP A 141 -6.79 -0.60 4.13
C ASP A 141 -7.17 -0.59 2.65
N PHE A 142 -6.28 -1.07 1.80
CA PHE A 142 -6.55 -1.12 0.37
C PHE A 142 -7.41 -2.34 0.02
N ARG A 143 -8.48 -2.09 -0.74
CA ARG A 143 -9.21 -3.16 -1.41
C ARG A 143 -8.34 -3.68 -2.54
N ALA A 144 -7.71 -4.81 -2.29
CA ALA A 144 -6.94 -5.58 -3.25
C ALA A 144 -7.77 -6.77 -3.72
N TYR A 145 -7.70 -7.08 -5.01
CA TYR A 145 -8.07 -8.39 -5.49
C TYR A 145 -6.78 -9.16 -5.69
N LEU A 146 -6.69 -10.35 -5.09
CA LEU A 146 -5.66 -11.32 -5.39
C LEU A 146 -6.06 -12.05 -6.68
N GLU A 147 -6.35 -11.28 -7.73
CA GLU A 147 -6.65 -11.81 -9.05
C GLU A 147 -5.46 -11.51 -9.94
N THR A 148 -4.65 -12.52 -10.25
CA THR A 148 -4.59 -12.97 -11.65
C THR A 148 -3.92 -14.34 -11.80
N PRO A 149 -4.51 -15.27 -12.58
CA PRO A 149 -3.78 -16.41 -13.14
C PRO A 149 -2.58 -16.00 -14.03
N ASN A 150 -2.51 -14.73 -14.46
CA ASN A 150 -1.47 -14.21 -15.36
C ASN A 150 -0.40 -13.33 -14.69
N LEU A 151 -0.45 -13.10 -13.37
CA LEU A 151 0.64 -12.41 -12.67
C LEU A 151 1.73 -13.44 -12.39
N ILE A 152 2.59 -13.68 -13.38
CA ILE A 152 3.80 -14.47 -13.19
C ILE A 152 4.57 -13.86 -12.03
N GLY A 153 4.66 -14.61 -10.93
CA GLY A 153 5.50 -14.28 -9.79
C GLY A 153 6.93 -14.10 -10.30
N LYS A 154 7.60 -13.01 -9.90
CA LYS A 154 9.05 -12.93 -10.09
C LYS A 154 9.73 -13.15 -8.75
N ARG A 155 10.96 -13.66 -8.84
CA ARG A 155 11.79 -13.91 -7.67
C ARG A 155 11.88 -12.66 -6.78
N GLY A 156 11.67 -12.85 -5.48
CA GLY A 156 11.77 -11.80 -4.47
C GLY A 156 10.68 -10.73 -4.54
N GLN A 157 9.54 -10.98 -5.20
CA GLN A 157 8.41 -10.06 -5.13
C GLN A 157 7.06 -10.77 -5.11
N ILE A 158 6.08 -10.12 -4.49
CA ILE A 158 4.65 -10.45 -4.60
C ILE A 158 3.92 -9.29 -5.27
N LYS A 159 2.98 -9.60 -6.16
CA LYS A 159 2.23 -8.60 -6.93
C LYS A 159 0.76 -8.62 -6.53
N TYR A 160 0.19 -7.44 -6.33
CA TYR A 160 -1.21 -7.22 -6.01
C TYR A 160 -1.84 -6.27 -7.02
N ARG A 161 -3.10 -6.51 -7.41
CA ARG A 161 -3.88 -5.55 -8.19
C ARG A 161 -4.77 -4.75 -7.26
N LEU A 162 -4.55 -3.43 -7.22
CA LEU A 162 -5.32 -2.47 -6.42
C LEU A 162 -6.16 -1.60 -7.35
N GLY A 163 -7.46 -1.48 -7.08
CA GLY A 163 -8.31 -0.53 -7.81
C GLY A 163 -8.13 0.88 -7.24
N ILE A 164 -7.57 1.83 -7.99
CA ILE A 164 -7.36 3.21 -7.54
C ILE A 164 -8.33 4.12 -8.29
N GLY A 165 -9.18 4.86 -7.57
CA GLY A 165 -10.17 5.75 -8.19
C GLY A 165 -10.02 7.20 -7.74
N ALA A 166 -9.84 8.14 -8.68
CA ALA A 166 -10.07 9.56 -8.44
C ALA A 166 -11.48 9.95 -8.90
N LYS A 167 -12.31 10.54 -8.03
CA LYS A 167 -13.67 10.99 -8.41
C LYS A 167 -13.53 12.09 -9.48
N GLY A 168 -13.88 11.76 -10.73
CA GLY A 168 -13.76 12.64 -11.90
C GLY A 168 -13.20 11.94 -13.13
N ASP A 169 -12.38 10.90 -12.95
CA ASP A 169 -12.02 10.00 -14.05
C ASP A 169 -13.13 8.96 -14.20
N LYS A 170 -13.70 8.84 -15.40
CA LYS A 170 -14.72 7.82 -15.74
C LYS A 170 -14.18 6.38 -15.63
N LEU A 171 -12.90 6.19 -15.32
CA LEU A 171 -12.24 4.90 -15.27
C LEU A 171 -11.60 4.67 -13.89
N PHE A 172 -12.08 3.69 -13.15
CA PHE A 172 -11.29 3.08 -12.08
C PHE A 172 -10.01 2.53 -12.71
N LYS A 173 -8.85 3.11 -12.37
CA LYS A 173 -7.57 2.61 -12.87
C LYS A 173 -7.11 1.52 -11.91
N THR A 174 -6.95 0.31 -12.41
CA THR A 174 -6.27 -0.75 -11.66
C THR A 174 -4.78 -0.52 -11.74
N GLN A 175 -4.10 -0.49 -10.59
CA GLN A 175 -2.64 -0.41 -10.50
C GLN A 175 -2.12 -1.74 -9.95
N VAL A 176 -1.08 -2.28 -10.59
CA VAL A 176 -0.32 -3.38 -10.01
C VAL A 176 0.71 -2.81 -9.05
N VAL A 177 0.60 -3.20 -7.78
CA VAL A 177 1.61 -2.93 -6.75
C VAL A 177 2.49 -4.16 -6.61
N SER A 178 3.80 -3.96 -6.69
CA SER A 178 4.80 -5.01 -6.44
C SER A 178 5.48 -4.71 -5.11
N LEU A 179 5.49 -5.69 -4.22
CA LEU A 179 6.20 -5.64 -2.95
C LEU A 179 7.42 -6.56 -3.05
N TYR A 180 8.59 -6.05 -2.72
CA TYR A 180 9.89 -6.70 -2.89
C TYR A 180 10.42 -7.18 -1.55
N GLY A 181 10.91 -8.41 -1.49
CA GLY A 181 11.41 -8.97 -0.25
C GLY A 181 12.12 -10.30 -0.44
N VAL A 182 12.58 -10.85 0.67
CA VAL A 182 13.23 -12.16 0.74
C VAL A 182 12.22 -13.19 1.21
N TRP A 183 12.02 -14.22 0.39
CA TRP A 183 11.26 -15.39 0.81
C TRP A 183 12.10 -16.20 1.81
N LYS A 184 11.52 -16.48 2.98
CA LYS A 184 12.12 -17.31 4.03
C LYS A 184 11.16 -18.42 4.38
N PHE A 185 11.70 -19.61 4.61
CA PHE A 185 10.96 -20.73 5.20
C PHE A 185 11.25 -20.79 6.69
N SER A 186 10.23 -21.01 7.50
CA SER A 186 10.39 -21.21 8.94
C SER A 186 9.51 -22.34 9.43
N ARG A 187 9.97 -23.07 10.45
CA ARG A 187 9.20 -24.17 11.05
C ARG A 187 7.88 -23.71 11.68
N LYS A 188 7.78 -22.44 12.09
CA LYS A 188 6.60 -21.87 12.77
C LYS A 188 5.58 -21.28 11.80
N ALA A 189 6.03 -20.53 10.80
CA ALA A 189 5.15 -19.83 9.88
C ALA A 189 4.92 -20.58 8.56
N GLY A 190 5.77 -21.55 8.20
CA GLY A 190 5.80 -22.14 6.87
C GLY A 190 6.61 -21.25 5.93
N LEU A 191 5.94 -20.30 5.26
CA LEU A 191 6.53 -19.38 4.29
C LEU A 191 6.35 -17.93 4.74
N SER A 192 7.38 -17.10 4.63
CA SER A 192 7.33 -15.68 4.97
C SER A 192 7.99 -14.84 3.87
N LEU A 193 7.37 -13.72 3.50
CA LEU A 193 8.01 -12.69 2.67
C LEU A 193 8.50 -11.56 3.57
N VAL A 194 9.81 -11.45 3.75
CA VAL A 194 10.44 -10.38 4.55
C VAL A 194 10.70 -9.17 3.66
N LEU A 195 10.06 -8.05 3.99
CA LEU A 195 10.12 -6.80 3.25
C LEU A 195 11.02 -5.83 4.01
N ASP A 196 11.96 -5.21 3.31
CA ASP A 196 12.75 -4.09 3.84
C ASP A 196 12.07 -2.76 3.50
N TYR A 197 12.19 -1.80 4.41
CA TYR A 197 11.62 -0.46 4.28
C TYR A 197 12.70 0.60 4.28
N ALA A 198 12.36 1.80 3.79
CA ALA A 198 13.30 2.90 3.60
C ALA A 198 13.99 3.40 4.89
N ASP A 199 13.50 3.02 6.07
CA ASP A 199 14.09 3.37 7.36
C ASP A 199 14.93 2.23 7.98
N GLY A 200 15.28 1.22 7.18
CA GLY A 200 16.09 0.08 7.62
C GLY A 200 15.32 -0.96 8.45
N ARG A 201 14.02 -0.73 8.72
CA ARG A 201 13.18 -1.75 9.36
C ARG A 201 12.82 -2.83 8.35
N SER A 202 12.58 -4.04 8.84
CA SER A 202 12.01 -5.13 8.07
C SER A 202 10.74 -5.70 8.72
N LYS A 203 9.80 -6.16 7.90
CA LYS A 203 8.60 -6.88 8.37
C LYS A 203 8.32 -8.09 7.49
N ALA A 204 7.93 -9.18 8.12
CA ALA A 204 7.49 -10.38 7.45
C ALA A 204 5.97 -10.35 7.21
N ILE A 205 5.56 -10.73 6.00
CA ILE A 205 4.21 -11.23 5.74
C ILE A 205 4.29 -12.75 5.83
N ASP A 206 3.63 -13.33 6.82
CA ASP A 206 3.64 -14.77 7.07
C ASP A 206 2.46 -15.46 6.38
N PHE A 207 2.76 -16.62 5.80
CA PHE A 207 1.85 -17.48 5.07
C PHE A 207 1.98 -18.91 5.60
N GLY A 208 0.90 -19.44 6.17
CA GLY A 208 0.80 -20.88 6.35
C GLY A 208 0.61 -21.58 5.00
N VAL A 209 0.78 -22.90 5.00
CA VAL A 209 0.56 -23.74 3.82
C VAL A 209 -0.48 -24.80 4.17
N PHE A 210 -1.41 -25.05 3.28
CA PHE A 210 -2.27 -26.23 3.34
C PHE A 210 -2.00 -27.16 2.17
N VAL A 211 -2.19 -28.45 2.40
CA VAL A 211 -2.11 -29.49 1.38
C VAL A 211 -3.49 -30.13 1.28
N ARG A 212 -4.07 -30.16 0.09
CA ARG A 212 -5.26 -30.97 -0.22
C ARG A 212 -4.89 -32.02 -1.23
N ILE A 213 -5.20 -33.26 -0.93
CA ILE A 213 -5.05 -34.39 -1.85
C ILE A 213 -6.46 -34.78 -2.27
N ASP A 214 -6.73 -34.71 -3.56
CA ASP A 214 -7.98 -35.17 -4.17
C ASP A 214 -7.87 -36.70 -4.43
N GLU A 215 -8.95 -37.44 -4.18
CA GLU A 215 -9.06 -38.89 -4.35
C GLU A 215 -8.63 -39.35 -5.76
N LYS A 216 -8.73 -38.44 -6.74
CA LYS A 216 -8.46 -38.72 -8.14
C LYS A 216 -7.27 -37.96 -8.71
N THR A 217 -6.13 -37.91 -8.01
CA THR A 217 -4.79 -37.55 -8.56
C THR A 217 -4.24 -36.14 -8.36
N LYS A 218 -4.92 -35.25 -7.62
CA LYS A 218 -4.45 -33.85 -7.51
C LYS A 218 -3.89 -33.53 -6.15
N VAL A 219 -2.69 -32.95 -6.09
CA VAL A 219 -2.13 -32.34 -4.88
C VAL A 219 -2.19 -30.83 -5.04
N THR A 220 -2.99 -30.18 -4.20
CA THR A 220 -3.09 -28.71 -4.15
C THR A 220 -2.35 -28.19 -2.93
N LEU A 221 -1.31 -27.39 -3.17
CA LEU A 221 -0.59 -26.64 -2.16
C LEU A 221 -1.10 -25.21 -2.17
N GLY A 222 -1.76 -24.75 -1.12
CA GLY A 222 -2.27 -23.37 -1.04
C GLY A 222 -1.68 -22.59 0.11
N LEU A 223 -1.64 -21.27 -0.03
CA LEU A 223 -1.25 -20.38 1.04
C LEU A 223 -2.47 -19.99 1.89
N ILE A 224 -2.31 -20.02 3.20
CA ILE A 224 -3.31 -19.58 4.17
C ILE A 224 -2.74 -18.44 5.01
N ASN A 225 -3.61 -17.54 5.46
CA ASN A 225 -3.23 -16.51 6.41
C ASN A 225 -3.09 -17.10 7.84
N ARG A 226 -2.73 -16.26 8.81
CA ARG A 226 -2.59 -16.68 10.22
C ARG A 226 -3.87 -17.23 10.86
N GLN A 227 -5.05 -17.05 10.23
CA GLN A 227 -6.32 -17.61 10.68
C GLN A 227 -6.67 -18.94 9.98
N GLY A 228 -5.77 -19.48 9.16
CA GLY A 228 -6.04 -20.69 8.37
C GLY A 228 -6.95 -20.45 7.16
N LYS A 229 -7.23 -19.18 6.80
CA LYS A 229 -8.06 -18.86 5.63
C LYS A 229 -7.22 -18.77 4.37
N ASP A 230 -7.67 -19.45 3.32
CA ASP A 230 -7.06 -19.41 1.98
C ASP A 230 -6.96 -17.96 1.47
N ILE A 231 -5.80 -17.60 0.95
CA ILE A 231 -5.53 -16.26 0.40
C ILE A 231 -5.67 -16.23 -1.13
N GLY A 232 -5.97 -17.36 -1.78
CA GLY A 232 -6.17 -17.46 -3.22
C GLY A 232 -4.87 -17.65 -4.01
N ILE A 233 -3.80 -18.10 -3.37
CA ILE A 233 -2.55 -18.51 -4.03
C ILE A 233 -2.41 -20.01 -3.83
N SER A 234 -2.51 -20.78 -4.92
CA SER A 234 -2.33 -22.23 -4.88
C SER A 234 -1.54 -22.75 -6.08
N LEU A 235 -0.83 -23.84 -5.84
CA LEU A 235 -0.14 -24.67 -6.81
C LEU A 235 -0.90 -26.00 -6.88
N ILE A 236 -1.42 -26.34 -8.06
CA ILE A 236 -2.15 -27.59 -8.30
C ILE A 236 -1.25 -28.51 -9.12
N LEU A 237 -1.00 -29.71 -8.60
CA LEU A 237 -0.18 -30.76 -9.21
C LEU A 237 -1.09 -31.93 -9.56
N ASN A 238 -0.96 -32.51 -10.76
CA ASN A 238 -1.68 -33.72 -11.16
C ASN A 238 -0.78 -34.97 -11.01
N LYS A 239 -1.32 -36.18 -10.81
CA LYS A 239 -0.51 -37.41 -10.65
C LYS A 239 0.28 -37.76 -11.90
N SER A 240 -0.17 -37.37 -13.10
CA SER A 240 0.63 -37.48 -14.32
C SER A 240 1.95 -36.69 -14.24
N PHE A 241 1.99 -35.68 -13.38
CA PHE A 241 3.19 -34.90 -13.06
C PHE A 241 4.06 -35.55 -11.97
N LEU A 242 3.48 -36.43 -11.13
CA LEU A 242 4.15 -37.17 -10.07
C LEU A 242 4.60 -38.57 -10.51
N SER A 243 4.08 -39.08 -11.63
CA SER A 243 4.33 -40.42 -12.16
C SER A 243 5.42 -40.48 -13.22
N SER A 244 5.88 -39.34 -13.74
CA SER A 244 7.15 -39.27 -14.48
C SER A 244 8.31 -39.15 -13.47
N ASP A 245 9.53 -39.53 -13.88
CA ASP A 245 10.78 -39.29 -13.13
C ASP A 245 11.13 -37.79 -13.02
N ALA A 246 10.12 -36.97 -12.76
CA ALA A 246 10.22 -35.55 -12.54
C ALA A 246 10.80 -35.32 -11.15
N GLN A 247 12.12 -35.11 -11.11
CA GLN A 247 12.78 -34.66 -9.90
C GLN A 247 12.48 -33.17 -9.69
N TRP A 248 11.74 -32.89 -8.63
CA TRP A 248 11.61 -31.55 -8.09
C TRP A 248 12.91 -31.20 -7.38
N PHE A 249 13.51 -30.08 -7.76
CA PHE A 249 14.57 -29.51 -6.95
C PHE A 249 14.20 -28.09 -6.54
N LEU A 250 14.36 -27.84 -5.25
CA LEU A 250 14.51 -26.51 -4.71
C LEU A 250 16.00 -26.37 -4.36
N GLU A 251 16.77 -25.89 -5.31
CA GLU A 251 18.21 -25.76 -5.15
C GLU A 251 18.52 -24.40 -4.52
N LEU A 252 19.09 -24.44 -3.32
CA LEU A 252 19.65 -23.28 -2.63
C LEU A 252 21.05 -23.03 -3.19
N LEU A 253 21.18 -22.06 -4.09
CA LEU A 253 22.49 -21.73 -4.67
C LEU A 253 23.27 -20.91 -3.64
N SER A 254 24.28 -21.52 -3.04
CA SER A 254 25.30 -20.85 -2.24
C SER A 254 26.62 -20.88 -3.00
N LYS A 255 26.79 -19.92 -3.92
CA LYS A 255 28.13 -19.52 -4.39
C LYS A 255 28.40 -18.10 -3.92
N GLU A 256 29.64 -17.90 -3.48
CA GLU A 256 30.18 -16.68 -2.89
C GLU A 256 29.56 -15.43 -3.53
N ASN A 257 28.80 -14.69 -2.71
CA ASN A 257 28.13 -13.41 -2.99
C ASN A 257 26.79 -13.37 -3.74
N ARG A 258 26.08 -14.47 -4.05
CA ARG A 258 24.66 -14.38 -4.48
C ARG A 258 23.81 -15.57 -4.01
N PRO A 259 23.11 -15.48 -2.85
CA PRO A 259 22.15 -16.52 -2.49
C PRO A 259 21.02 -16.58 -3.53
N GLY A 260 20.86 -17.76 -4.11
CA GLY A 260 19.92 -18.11 -5.18
C GLY A 260 18.87 -19.11 -4.72
N PHE A 261 17.67 -19.06 -5.30
CA PHE A 261 16.79 -20.23 -5.34
C PHE A 261 16.52 -20.52 -6.81
N LYS A 262 16.89 -21.72 -7.26
CA LYS A 262 16.44 -22.26 -8.53
C LYS A 262 15.34 -23.26 -8.19
N TRP A 263 14.17 -23.03 -8.75
CA TRP A 263 13.11 -24.03 -8.75
C TRP A 263 12.88 -24.42 -10.20
N GLY A 264 12.75 -25.71 -10.43
CA GLY A 264 12.63 -26.27 -11.75
C GLY A 264 12.20 -27.71 -11.65
N VAL A 265 11.93 -28.26 -12.82
CA VAL A 265 11.54 -29.65 -12.98
C VAL A 265 12.62 -30.24 -13.87
N ASN A 266 13.32 -31.25 -13.36
CA ASN A 266 14.19 -32.02 -14.22
C ASN A 266 13.34 -33.15 -14.81
N LEU A 267 13.19 -33.15 -16.13
CA LEU A 267 12.52 -34.23 -16.85
C LEU A 267 13.63 -35.10 -17.45
N SER A 268 13.84 -36.27 -16.89
CA SER A 268 14.65 -37.31 -17.54
C SER A 268 13.81 -37.89 -18.68
N TRP A 269 14.24 -37.64 -19.92
CA TRP A 269 13.81 -38.39 -21.10
C TRP A 269 14.82 -39.49 -21.39
#